data_AF-A0A931WR90-F1
#
_entry.id   AF-A0A931WR90-F1
#
_cell.length_a   1.000
_cell.length_b   1.000
_cell.length_c   1.000
_cell.angle_alpha   90.00
_cell.angle_beta   90.00
_cell.angle_gamma   90.00
#
_symmetry.space_group_name_H-M   'P 1'
#
loop_
_entity.id
_entity.type
_entity.pdbx_description
1 polymer ?
#
loop_
_entity_poly.entity_id
_entity_poly.type
_entity_poly.pdbx_seq_one_letter_code
_entity_poly.pdbx_strand_id
1 'polypeptide(L)'
;MPKPEDYSERKTQLAGWPVHIVTYRLGTTYYTTIDNTDPGAWVVKAQGATKEAAESQALKDAQALMEKVKKSKPPTGCTSVPGF
;
A
#
# COMPACT_ATOMS: atom_id res chain seq x y z
N MET A 1 -19.97 -14.98 -11.99
CA MET A 1 -18.58 -14.55 -11.73
C MET A 1 -18.54 -13.03 -11.85
N PRO A 2 -18.30 -12.25 -10.77
CA PRO A 2 -18.20 -10.80 -10.88
C PRO A 2 -16.93 -10.45 -11.67
N LYS A 3 -17.08 -9.70 -12.75
CA LYS A 3 -15.94 -9.14 -13.50
C LYS A 3 -15.46 -7.90 -12.74
N PRO A 4 -14.14 -7.71 -12.57
CA PRO A 4 -13.63 -6.44 -12.09
C PRO A 4 -13.92 -5.36 -13.12
N GLU A 5 -14.75 -4.40 -12.75
CA GLU A 5 -15.04 -3.20 -13.51
C GLU A 5 -14.09 -2.10 -13.03
N ASP A 6 -13.71 -1.17 -13.91
CA ASP A 6 -12.90 0.00 -13.53
C ASP A 6 -11.54 -0.40 -12.88
N TYR A 7 -10.87 -1.40 -13.44
CA TYR A 7 -9.54 -1.81 -12.98
C TYR A 7 -8.51 -0.73 -13.27
N SER A 8 -7.82 -0.26 -12.23
CA SER A 8 -6.76 0.73 -12.32
C SER A 8 -5.60 0.32 -11.42
N GLU A 9 -4.42 0.12 -12.02
CA GLU A 9 -3.18 -0.08 -11.28
C GLU A 9 -2.24 1.10 -11.53
N ARG A 10 -1.57 1.56 -10.48
CA ARG A 10 -0.49 2.54 -10.60
C ARG A 10 0.59 2.27 -9.59
N LYS A 11 1.83 2.42 -10.03
CA LYS A 11 3.01 2.40 -9.16
C LYS A 11 3.36 3.84 -8.83
N THR A 12 3.53 4.14 -7.55
CA THR A 12 3.89 5.47 -7.08
C THR A 12 4.91 5.34 -5.96
N GLN A 13 5.62 6.41 -5.66
CA GLN A 13 6.52 6.46 -4.52
C GLN A 13 5.82 7.20 -3.38
N LEU A 14 5.64 6.55 -2.24
CA LEU A 14 5.11 7.17 -1.02
C LEU A 14 6.19 7.15 0.06
N ALA A 15 6.54 8.33 0.58
CA ALA A 15 7.56 8.50 1.62
C ALA A 15 8.92 7.82 1.32
N GLY A 16 9.33 7.78 0.04
CA GLY A 16 10.58 7.15 -0.39
C GLY A 16 10.48 5.67 -0.74
N TRP A 17 9.32 5.03 -0.55
CA TRP A 17 9.11 3.60 -0.83
C TRP A 17 8.30 3.41 -2.11
N PRO A 18 8.70 2.50 -3.01
CA PRO A 18 7.90 2.13 -4.17
C PRO A 18 6.67 1.35 -3.70
N VAL A 19 5.50 1.94 -3.88
CA VAL A 19 4.22 1.30 -3.59
C VAL A 19 3.41 1.11 -4.87
N HIS A 20 2.61 0.09 -4.86
CA HIS A 20 1.72 -0.28 -5.93
C HIS A 20 0.29 -0.16 -5.42
N ILE A 21 -0.50 0.64 -6.12
CA ILE A 21 -1.90 0.93 -5.78
C ILE A 21 -2.75 0.31 -6.87
N VAL A 22 -3.62 -0.62 -6.49
CA VAL A 22 -4.55 -1.31 -7.37
C VAL A 22 -5.96 -1.05 -6.88
N THR A 23 -6.74 -0.34 -7.67
CA THR A 23 -8.14 -0.05 -7.40
C THR A 23 -9.00 -0.76 -8.43
N TYR A 24 -10.04 -1.45 -7.99
CA TYR A 24 -10.99 -2.09 -8.88
C TYR A 24 -12.38 -2.13 -8.23
N ARG A 25 -13.41 -2.11 -9.05
CA ARG A 25 -14.79 -2.23 -8.59
C ARG A 25 -15.29 -3.66 -8.82
N LEU A 26 -15.86 -4.27 -7.80
CA LEU A 26 -16.62 -5.51 -7.94
C LEU A 26 -18.08 -5.24 -7.57
N GLY A 27 -18.94 -5.21 -8.59
CA GLY A 27 -20.38 -4.98 -8.43
C GLY A 27 -20.67 -3.60 -7.85
N THR A 28 -21.02 -3.53 -6.56
CA THR A 28 -21.35 -2.28 -5.85
C THR A 28 -20.26 -1.83 -4.88
N THR A 29 -19.13 -2.54 -4.80
CA THR A 29 -18.06 -2.26 -3.84
C THR A 29 -16.77 -1.89 -4.57
N TYR A 30 -16.14 -0.82 -4.12
CA TYR A 30 -14.81 -0.40 -4.54
C TYR A 30 -13.77 -1.07 -3.64
N TYR A 31 -12.79 -1.69 -4.27
CA TYR A 31 -11.66 -2.32 -3.61
C TYR A 31 -10.40 -1.55 -3.97
N THR A 32 -9.67 -1.12 -2.95
CA THR A 32 -8.38 -0.47 -3.11
C THR A 32 -7.35 -1.29 -2.37
N THR A 33 -6.34 -1.74 -3.09
CA THR A 33 -5.19 -2.49 -2.56
C THR A 33 -3.95 -1.65 -2.72
N ILE A 34 -3.15 -1.55 -1.67
CA ILE A 34 -1.86 -0.87 -1.70
C ILE A 34 -0.82 -1.87 -1.21
N ASP A 35 0.14 -2.23 -2.05
CA ASP A 35 1.23 -3.14 -1.72
C ASP A 35 2.60 -2.47 -1.86
N ASN A 36 3.53 -2.76 -0.95
CA ASN A 36 4.91 -2.29 -1.04
C ASN A 36 5.78 -3.33 -1.77
N THR A 37 6.54 -2.90 -2.77
CA THR A 37 7.34 -3.79 -3.63
C THR A 37 8.76 -4.06 -3.10
N ASP A 38 9.20 -3.45 -1.99
CA ASP A 38 10.56 -3.58 -1.41
C ASP A 38 10.64 -4.57 -0.21
N PRO A 39 11.79 -5.21 0.10
CA PRO A 39 11.96 -6.12 1.25
C PRO A 39 11.52 -5.49 2.58
N GLY A 40 10.36 -5.95 3.05
CA GLY A 40 9.51 -5.32 4.07
C GLY A 40 8.05 -5.14 3.62
N ALA A 41 7.63 -5.90 2.59
CA ALA A 41 6.35 -5.78 1.91
C ALA A 41 5.16 -5.87 2.87
N TRP A 42 4.45 -4.75 3.02
CA TRP A 42 3.16 -4.67 3.68
C TRP A 42 2.09 -4.44 2.62
N VAL A 43 0.92 -5.02 2.87
CA VAL A 43 -0.26 -4.93 2.00
C VAL A 43 -1.40 -4.35 2.81
N VAL A 44 -2.00 -3.29 2.29
CA VAL A 44 -3.26 -2.72 2.76
C VAL A 44 -4.34 -3.08 1.76
N LYS A 45 -5.49 -3.50 2.27
CA LYS A 45 -6.67 -3.72 1.46
C LYS A 45 -7.82 -3.00 2.13
N ALA A 46 -8.46 -2.11 1.40
CA ALA A 46 -9.66 -1.43 1.85
C ALA A 46 -10.80 -1.68 0.87
N GLN A 47 -12.01 -1.61 1.42
CA GLN A 47 -13.25 -1.82 0.69
C GLN A 47 -14.21 -0.73 1.10
N GLY A 48 -15.02 -0.24 0.16
CA GLY A 48 -16.03 0.78 0.44
C GLY A 48 -17.21 0.70 -0.52
N ALA A 49 -18.39 1.09 -0.01
CA ALA A 49 -19.58 1.26 -0.84
C ALA A 49 -19.44 2.43 -1.84
N THR A 50 -18.53 3.36 -1.55
CA THR A 50 -18.14 4.46 -2.42
C THR A 50 -16.62 4.53 -2.54
N LYS A 51 -16.14 5.06 -3.67
CA LYS A 51 -14.72 5.27 -3.93
C LYS A 51 -14.05 6.07 -2.80
N GLU A 52 -14.70 7.14 -2.35
CA GLU A 52 -14.20 8.04 -1.32
C GLU A 52 -14.07 7.37 0.06
N ALA A 53 -15.03 6.51 0.42
CA ALA A 53 -14.96 5.71 1.65
C ALA A 53 -13.84 4.66 1.59
N ALA A 54 -13.68 3.99 0.43
CA ALA A 54 -12.62 3.01 0.21
C ALA A 54 -11.23 3.66 0.26
N GLU A 55 -11.05 4.82 -0.38
CA GLU A 55 -9.80 5.58 -0.34
C GLU A 55 -9.48 6.08 1.07
N SER A 56 -10.45 6.66 1.78
CA SER A 56 -10.25 7.14 3.15
C SER A 56 -9.86 6.00 4.10
N GLN A 57 -10.46 4.83 3.94
CA GLN A 57 -10.13 3.66 4.75
C GLN A 57 -8.75 3.10 4.38
N ALA A 58 -8.41 3.02 3.08
CA ALA A 58 -7.09 2.60 2.61
C ALA A 58 -5.99 3.50 3.15
N LEU A 59 -6.20 4.82 3.14
CA LEU A 59 -5.24 5.79 3.64
C LEU A 59 -5.02 5.65 5.16
N LYS A 60 -6.09 5.43 5.93
CA LYS A 60 -5.98 5.20 7.38
C LYS A 60 -5.22 3.92 7.70
N ASP A 61 -5.55 2.82 7.02
CA ASP A 61 -4.86 1.55 7.21
C ASP A 61 -3.39 1.63 6.78
N ALA A 62 -3.10 2.30 5.66
CA ALA A 62 -1.75 2.56 5.20
C ALA A 62 -0.96 3.39 6.20
N GLN A 63 -1.54 4.45 6.77
CA GLN A 63 -0.88 5.22 7.83
C GLN A 63 -0.59 4.36 9.07
N ALA A 64 -1.57 3.59 9.55
CA ALA A 64 -1.40 2.73 10.72
C ALA A 64 -0.34 1.64 10.49
N LEU A 65 -0.26 1.08 9.28
CA LEU A 65 0.78 0.14 8.89
C LEU A 65 2.14 0.81 8.76
N MET A 66 2.22 2.02 8.20
CA MET A 66 3.46 2.79 8.14
C MET A 66 4.00 3.10 9.54
N GLU A 67 3.15 3.42 10.52
CA GLU A 67 3.60 3.62 11.91
C GLU A 67 4.19 2.34 12.53
N LYS A 68 3.58 1.18 12.23
CA LYS A 68 4.09 -0.14 12.67
C LYS A 68 5.38 -0.55 11.94
N VAL A 69 5.46 -0.29 10.64
CA VAL A 69 6.63 -0.61 9.79
C VAL A 69 7.80 0.32 10.09
N LYS A 70 7.54 1.62 10.33
CA LYS A 70 8.55 2.58 10.81
C LYS A 70 9.18 2.14 12.13
N LYS A 71 8.42 1.44 12.98
CA LYS A 71 8.91 0.85 14.22
C LYS A 71 9.70 -0.45 14.00
N SER A 72 9.52 -1.11 12.85
CA SER A 72 10.13 -2.40 12.50
C SER A 72 11.39 -2.30 11.62
N LYS A 73 11.71 -1.13 11.05
CA LYS A 73 13.05 -0.88 10.48
C LYS A 73 13.85 0.04 11.42
N PRO A 74 14.98 -0.41 12.03
CA PRO A 74 16.09 0.49 12.30
C PRO A 74 16.49 1.17 10.98
N PRO A 75 17.14 2.35 10.99
CA PRO A 75 17.51 3.05 9.76
C PRO A 75 18.27 2.09 8.86
N THR A 76 18.06 2.17 7.55
CA THR A 76 18.98 1.61 6.56
C THR A 76 20.31 2.33 6.73
N GLY A 77 21.09 1.93 7.75
CA GLY A 77 22.51 2.15 7.85
C GLY A 77 23.19 1.13 6.96
N CYS A 78 23.05 1.31 5.64
CA CYS A 78 24.04 0.78 4.72
C CYS A 78 25.09 1.90 4.54
N THR A 79 25.84 2.21 5.60
CA THR A 79 27.12 2.91 5.48
C THR A 79 28.12 2.21 6.39
N SER A 80 29.19 1.76 5.74
CA SER A 80 30.42 1.20 6.28
C SER A 80 30.37 -0.27 6.71
N VAL A 81 30.69 -1.14 5.75
CA VAL A 81 31.52 -2.31 6.06
C VAL A 81 32.94 -1.80 6.37
N PRO A 82 33.50 -2.00 7.57
CA PRO A 82 34.95 -1.96 7.71
C PRO A 82 35.44 -3.34 7.28
N GLY A 83 35.87 -3.43 6.02
CA GLY A 83 36.73 -4.53 5.60
C GLY A 83 38.13 -4.25 6.12
N PHE A 84 38.57 -5.09 7.06
CA PHE A 84 39.94 -5.38 7.50
C PHE A 84 40.86 -4.22 7.94
#